data_AF-A0A1G5TP94-F1
#
_entry.id   AF-A0A1G5TP94-F1
#
_cell.length_a   1.000
_cell.length_b   1.000
_cell.length_c   1.000
_cell.angle_alpha   90.00
_cell.angle_beta   90.00
_cell.angle_gamma   90.00
#
_symmetry.space_group_name_H-M   'P 1'
#
loop_
_entity.id
_entity.type
_entity.pdbx_description
1 polymer ?
#
loop_
_entity_poly.entity_id
_entity_poly.type
_entity_poly.pdbx_seq_one_letter_code
_entity_poly.pdbx_strand_id
1 'polypeptide(L)'
;MGRTLPALGLAIAVLVAAPPARAACDVKGAQIEEAIAKKSELRADANAQLVRDLRTLRDAAIVLESYKFPGECEVLLGIVRSLLANPSKTIEQSGDTDEEKAEDLIEAREPKDAAGAPKAK
;
A
#
# COMPACT_ATOMS: atom_id res chain seq x y z
N MET A 1 -7.49 34.86 69.69
CA MET A 1 -6.50 34.05 68.94
C MET A 1 -7.24 33.11 68.01
N GLY A 2 -6.79 32.95 66.77
CA GLY A 2 -7.33 31.94 65.83
C GLY A 2 -7.27 32.36 64.37
N ARG A 3 -6.06 32.57 63.82
CA ARG A 3 -5.85 32.67 62.36
C ARG A 3 -5.69 31.25 61.82
N THR A 4 -6.54 30.85 60.90
CA THR A 4 -6.36 29.61 60.12
C THR A 4 -6.54 29.92 58.63
N LEU A 5 -5.42 29.90 57.91
CA LEU A 5 -5.28 29.56 56.50
C LEU A 5 -4.12 28.55 56.45
N PRO A 6 -3.90 27.75 55.38
CA PRO A 6 -4.75 27.40 54.23
C PRO A 6 -4.71 25.87 53.96
N ALA A 7 -5.58 25.35 53.09
CA ALA A 7 -5.31 24.09 52.39
C ALA A 7 -6.18 24.00 51.12
N LEU A 8 -5.87 24.82 50.11
CA LEU A 8 -6.43 24.59 48.78
C LEU A 8 -5.56 23.53 48.11
N GLY A 9 -6.04 22.28 48.15
CA GLY A 9 -5.36 21.12 47.58
C GLY A 9 -5.19 21.26 46.06
N LEU A 10 -3.97 21.05 45.59
CA LEU A 10 -3.63 20.98 44.18
C LEU A 10 -4.10 19.62 43.63
N ALA A 11 -5.26 19.59 42.98
CA ALA A 11 -5.74 18.41 42.27
C ALA A 11 -4.97 18.27 40.95
N ILE A 12 -4.04 17.30 40.89
CA ILE A 12 -3.36 16.92 39.65
C ILE A 12 -4.32 16.06 38.83
N ALA A 13 -4.95 16.66 37.81
CA ALA A 13 -5.73 15.94 36.83
C ALA A 13 -4.78 15.16 35.90
N VAL A 14 -4.71 13.84 36.07
CA VAL A 14 -4.03 12.95 35.12
C VAL A 14 -4.90 12.88 33.87
N LEU A 15 -4.53 13.61 32.81
CA LEU A 15 -5.06 13.36 31.47
C LEU A 15 -4.50 12.02 30.99
N VAL A 16 -5.33 10.98 31.06
CA VAL A 16 -5.10 9.75 30.30
C VAL A 16 -5.31 10.12 28.83
N ALA A 17 -4.23 10.40 28.11
CA ALA A 17 -4.27 10.54 26.67
C ALA A 17 -4.68 9.18 26.07
N ALA A 18 -5.96 9.04 25.74
CA ALA A 18 -6.38 7.94 24.88
C ALA A 18 -5.56 8.03 23.57
N PRO A 19 -5.00 6.92 23.07
CA PRO A 19 -4.33 6.94 21.78
C PRO A 19 -5.32 7.49 20.74
N PRO A 20 -4.87 8.35 19.82
CA PRO A 20 -5.75 8.87 18.79
C PRO A 20 -6.41 7.67 18.10
N ALA A 21 -7.74 7.67 18.05
CA ALA A 21 -8.46 6.75 17.21
C ALA A 21 -7.91 6.97 15.80
N ARG A 22 -7.09 6.05 15.30
CA ARG A 22 -6.66 6.08 13.90
C ARG A 22 -7.93 6.11 13.08
N ALA A 23 -8.05 7.12 12.22
CA ALA A 23 -9.21 7.23 11.36
C ALA A 23 -9.37 5.89 10.63
N ALA A 24 -10.61 5.43 10.48
CA ALA A 24 -10.86 4.31 9.59
C ALA A 24 -10.28 4.68 8.22
N CYS A 25 -9.52 3.77 7.62
CA CYS A 25 -8.92 3.99 6.32
C CYS A 25 -10.02 4.17 5.28
N ASP A 26 -10.26 5.40 4.82
CA ASP A 26 -11.36 5.70 3.90
C ASP A 26 -10.97 5.35 2.45
N VAL A 27 -10.96 4.06 2.13
CA VAL A 27 -10.64 3.56 0.79
C VAL A 27 -11.66 4.05 -0.22
N LYS A 28 -12.94 4.11 0.16
CA LYS A 28 -14.02 4.58 -0.70
C LYS A 28 -13.90 6.08 -0.99
N GLY A 29 -13.65 6.90 0.02
CA GLY A 29 -13.46 8.34 -0.15
C GLY A 29 -12.14 8.71 -0.81
N ALA A 30 -11.17 7.79 -0.89
CA ALA A 30 -9.96 7.98 -1.68
C ALA A 30 -10.21 8.08 -3.20
N GLN A 31 -11.38 7.64 -3.70
CA GLN A 31 -11.82 7.80 -5.10
C GLN A 31 -10.74 7.39 -6.12
N ILE A 32 -10.09 6.24 -5.88
CA ILE A 32 -8.95 5.77 -6.68
C ILE A 32 -9.36 5.48 -8.12
N GLU A 33 -10.53 4.87 -8.36
CA GLU A 33 -11.00 4.60 -9.73
C GLU A 33 -11.29 5.87 -10.50
N GLU A 34 -11.94 6.84 -9.86
CA GLU A 34 -12.24 8.13 -10.46
C GLU A 34 -10.95 8.89 -10.78
N ALA A 35 -9.94 8.79 -9.92
CA ALA A 35 -8.63 9.38 -10.13
C ALA A 35 -7.90 8.74 -11.33
N ILE A 36 -7.88 7.39 -11.42
CA ILE A 36 -7.35 6.66 -12.59
C ILE A 36 -8.08 7.10 -13.85
N ALA A 37 -9.42 7.08 -13.82
CA ALA A 37 -10.26 7.40 -14.96
C ALA A 37 -10.14 8.86 -15.43
N LYS A 38 -9.56 9.78 -14.64
CA LYS A 38 -9.33 11.18 -15.02
C LYS A 38 -8.00 11.39 -15.74
N LYS A 39 -6.99 10.53 -15.58
CA LYS A 39 -5.65 10.69 -16.18
C LYS A 39 -5.63 10.18 -17.62
N SER A 40 -5.26 11.01 -18.58
CA SER A 40 -5.17 10.65 -20.00
C SER A 40 -4.07 9.64 -20.27
N GLU A 41 -2.95 9.77 -19.56
CA GLU A 41 -1.78 8.93 -19.65
C GLU A 41 -2.14 7.47 -19.33
N LEU A 42 -2.98 7.26 -18.32
CA LEU A 42 -3.41 5.93 -17.88
C LEU A 42 -4.47 5.28 -18.80
N ARG A 43 -5.02 6.01 -19.77
CA ARG A 43 -6.00 5.46 -20.72
C ARG A 43 -5.36 4.78 -21.93
N ALA A 44 -4.07 4.99 -22.17
CA ALA A 44 -3.37 4.33 -23.27
C ALA A 44 -3.19 2.84 -22.98
N ASP A 45 -3.41 1.99 -24.00
CA ASP A 45 -3.29 0.53 -23.87
C ASP A 45 -1.90 0.09 -23.38
N ALA A 46 -0.85 0.81 -23.78
CA ALA A 46 0.52 0.59 -23.31
C ALA A 46 0.66 0.68 -21.78
N ASN A 47 -0.25 1.38 -21.10
CA ASN A 47 -0.22 1.59 -19.65
C ASN A 47 -1.26 0.72 -18.91
N ALA A 48 -1.88 -0.26 -19.59
CA ALA A 48 -2.89 -1.11 -19.01
C ALA A 48 -2.37 -1.93 -17.81
N GLN A 49 -1.09 -2.30 -17.80
CA GLN A 49 -0.46 -2.98 -16.66
C GLN A 49 -0.41 -2.07 -15.42
N LEU A 50 0.09 -0.84 -15.57
CA LEU A 50 0.11 0.12 -14.46
C LEU A 50 -1.29 0.37 -13.88
N VAL A 51 -2.33 0.43 -14.73
CA VAL A 51 -3.71 0.55 -14.28
C VAL A 51 -4.15 -0.67 -13.46
N ARG A 52 -3.77 -1.89 -13.86
CA ARG A 52 -4.04 -3.12 -13.09
C ARG A 52 -3.31 -3.10 -11.75
N ASP A 53 -2.08 -2.63 -11.70
CA ASP A 53 -1.28 -2.58 -10.47
C ASP A 53 -1.88 -1.57 -9.48
N LEU A 54 -2.27 -0.38 -9.96
CA LEU A 54 -2.95 0.63 -9.12
C LEU A 54 -4.28 0.11 -8.55
N ARG A 55 -5.04 -0.66 -9.33
CA ARG A 55 -6.26 -1.35 -8.88
C ARG A 55 -5.97 -2.44 -7.86
N THR A 56 -4.89 -3.19 -8.06
CA THR A 56 -4.45 -4.23 -7.12
C THR A 56 -4.06 -3.61 -5.77
N LEU A 57 -3.36 -2.47 -5.77
CA LEU A 57 -3.02 -1.75 -4.55
C LEU A 57 -4.27 -1.18 -3.84
N ARG A 58 -5.26 -0.70 -4.59
CA ARG A 58 -6.57 -0.32 -4.04
C ARG A 58 -7.25 -1.51 -3.36
N ASP A 59 -7.29 -2.67 -4.02
CA ASP A 59 -7.93 -3.87 -3.47
C ASP A 59 -7.20 -4.38 -2.22
N ALA A 60 -5.87 -4.30 -2.20
CA ALA A 60 -5.09 -4.56 -0.99
C ALA A 60 -5.45 -3.60 0.16
N ALA A 61 -5.71 -2.31 -0.13
CA ALA A 61 -6.18 -1.38 0.89
C ALA A 61 -7.55 -1.77 1.47
N ILE A 62 -8.47 -2.26 0.62
CA ILE A 62 -9.77 -2.80 1.07
C ILE A 62 -9.57 -3.98 2.03
N VAL A 63 -8.62 -4.88 1.72
CA VAL A 63 -8.27 -6.01 2.59
C VAL A 63 -7.72 -5.49 3.92
N LEU A 64 -6.75 -4.56 3.91
CA LEU A 64 -6.17 -4.00 5.14
C LEU A 64 -7.24 -3.31 6.01
N GLU A 65 -8.15 -2.55 5.40
CA GLU A 65 -9.29 -1.95 6.09
C GLU A 65 -10.18 -3.02 6.73
N SER A 66 -10.56 -4.04 5.96
CA SER A 66 -11.45 -5.13 6.39
C SER A 66 -10.87 -5.91 7.59
N TYR A 67 -9.56 -6.11 7.60
CA TYR A 67 -8.84 -6.85 8.64
C TYR A 67 -8.32 -5.97 9.79
N LYS A 68 -8.76 -4.71 9.88
CA LYS A 68 -8.44 -3.79 10.99
C LYS A 68 -6.95 -3.42 11.08
N PHE A 69 -6.31 -3.22 9.93
CA PHE A 69 -4.97 -2.65 9.78
C PHE A 69 -5.04 -1.20 9.24
N PRO A 70 -5.61 -0.23 9.99
CA PRO A 70 -5.88 1.10 9.48
C PRO A 70 -4.61 1.90 9.17
N GLY A 71 -3.52 1.70 9.91
CA GLY A 71 -2.26 2.42 9.69
C GLY A 71 -1.58 1.99 8.39
N GLU A 72 -1.52 0.68 8.14
CA GLU A 72 -0.96 0.10 6.93
C GLU A 72 -1.81 0.48 5.70
N CYS A 73 -3.14 0.49 5.87
CA CYS A 73 -4.05 0.94 4.84
C CYS A 73 -3.86 2.42 4.48
N GLU A 74 -3.70 3.31 5.47
CA GLU A 74 -3.42 4.73 5.24
C GLU A 74 -2.09 4.95 4.50
N VAL A 75 -1.05 4.20 4.89
CA VAL A 75 0.25 4.24 4.20
C VAL A 75 0.09 3.80 2.75
N LEU A 76 -0.60 2.69 2.50
CA LEU A 76 -0.82 2.18 1.15
C LEU A 76 -1.61 3.16 0.28
N LEU A 77 -2.71 3.73 0.80
CA LEU A 77 -3.46 4.76 0.08
C LEU A 77 -2.63 6.01 -0.20
N GLY A 78 -1.76 6.39 0.74
CA GLY A 78 -0.80 7.47 0.55
C GLY A 78 0.12 7.21 -0.65
N ILE A 79 0.67 6.00 -0.74
CA ILE A 79 1.51 5.57 -1.88
C ILE A 79 0.72 5.63 -3.19
N VAL A 80 -0.48 5.04 -3.23
CA VAL A 80 -1.32 5.04 -4.45
C VAL A 80 -1.64 6.47 -4.91
N ARG A 81 -1.95 7.38 -3.97
CA ARG A 81 -2.17 8.81 -4.30
C ARG A 81 -0.92 9.47 -4.86
N SER A 82 0.26 9.18 -4.31
CA SER A 82 1.52 9.72 -4.82
C SER A 82 1.83 9.21 -6.24
N LEU A 83 1.58 7.94 -6.53
CA LEU A 83 1.73 7.39 -7.88
C LEU A 83 0.76 8.05 -8.88
N LEU A 84 -0.50 8.22 -8.48
CA LEU A 84 -1.53 8.89 -9.28
C LEU A 84 -1.31 10.39 -9.46
N ALA A 85 -0.58 11.04 -8.55
CA ALA A 85 -0.28 12.46 -8.67
C ALA A 85 0.63 12.77 -9.87
N ASN A 86 1.49 11.83 -10.26
CA ASN A 86 2.39 11.96 -11.41
C ASN A 86 2.46 10.64 -12.21
N PRO A 87 1.44 10.34 -13.04
CA PRO A 87 1.39 9.10 -13.79
C PRO A 87 2.53 8.99 -14.81
N SER A 88 2.96 10.09 -15.44
CA SER A 88 4.07 10.07 -16.41
C SER A 88 5.36 9.58 -15.78
N LYS A 89 5.73 10.13 -14.61
CA LYS A 89 6.91 9.67 -13.88
C LYS A 89 6.77 8.22 -13.43
N THR A 90 5.58 7.83 -12.98
CA THR A 90 5.31 6.44 -12.57
C THR A 90 5.48 5.48 -13.74
N ILE A 91 4.99 5.84 -14.94
CA ILE A 91 5.16 5.06 -16.17
C ILE A 91 6.64 4.90 -16.51
N GLU A 92 7.40 6.00 -16.55
CA GLU A 92 8.85 5.99 -16.82
C GLU A 92 9.60 5.07 -15.85
N GLN A 93 9.27 5.11 -14.56
CA GLN A 93 9.91 4.29 -13.55
C GLN A 93 9.47 2.82 -13.57
N SER A 94 8.24 2.54 -14.02
CA SER A 94 7.74 1.16 -14.14
C SER A 94 8.31 0.41 -15.35
N GLY A 95 8.66 1.14 -16.43
CA GLY A 95 9.23 0.57 -17.65
C GLY A 95 10.72 0.20 -17.59
N ASP A 96 11.42 0.58 -16.52
CA ASP A 96 12.85 0.26 -16.28
C ASP A 96 13.03 -1.06 -15.52
N THR A 97 11.99 -1.90 -15.46
CA THR A 97 12.09 -3.20 -14.82
C THR A 97 12.59 -4.23 -15.83
N ASP A 98 13.71 -4.90 -15.51
CA ASP A 98 14.37 -5.95 -16.31
C ASP A 98 13.51 -7.23 -16.47
N GLU A 99 12.19 -7.15 -16.39
CA GLU A 99 11.27 -8.30 -16.53
C GLU A 99 11.39 -8.95 -17.92
N GLU A 100 11.62 -8.18 -18.99
CA GLU A 100 11.95 -8.75 -20.31
C GLU A 100 13.19 -9.66 -20.25
N LYS A 101 14.23 -9.27 -19.50
CA LYS A 101 15.42 -10.12 -19.31
C LYS A 101 15.14 -11.31 -18.40
N ALA A 102 14.17 -11.20 -17.48
CA ALA A 102 13.79 -12.31 -16.61
C ALA A 102 13.04 -13.40 -17.38
N GLU A 103 12.18 -13.03 -18.35
CA GLU A 103 11.53 -13.98 -19.25
C GLU A 103 12.54 -14.69 -20.17
N ASP A 104 13.51 -13.94 -20.73
CA ASP A 104 14.61 -14.50 -21.53
C ASP A 104 15.40 -15.58 -20.75
N LEU A 105 15.59 -15.38 -19.44
CA LEU A 105 16.29 -16.34 -18.56
C LEU A 105 15.45 -17.58 -18.24
N ILE A 106 14.12 -17.48 -18.25
CA ILE A 106 13.21 -18.61 -18.05
C ILE A 106 13.13 -19.43 -19.35
N GLU A 107 13.06 -18.77 -20.50
CA GLU A 107 13.05 -19.43 -21.81
C GLU A 107 14.38 -20.12 -22.14
N ALA A 108 15.51 -19.53 -21.72
CA ALA A 108 16.85 -20.13 -21.88
C ALA A 108 17.15 -21.31 -20.95
N ARG A 109 16.28 -21.63 -19.98
CA ARG A 109 16.44 -22.81 -19.12
C ARG A 109 15.91 -24.06 -19.84
N GLU A 110 16.82 -24.84 -20.41
CA GLU A 110 16.48 -26.22 -20.80
C GLU A 110 16.08 -27.04 -19.55
N PRO A 111 15.04 -27.89 -19.66
CA PRO A 111 14.60 -28.72 -18.55
C PRO A 111 15.74 -29.66 -18.16
N LYS A 112 16.13 -29.61 -16.88
CA LYS A 112 17.14 -30.50 -16.32
C LYS A 112 16.54 -31.90 -16.28
N ASP A 113 16.86 -32.73 -17.26
CA ASP A 113 16.44 -34.13 -17.31
C ASP A 113 16.68 -34.80 -15.96
N ALA A 114 15.67 -35.54 -15.50
CA ALA A 114 15.67 -36.29 -14.26
C ALA A 114 16.82 -37.32 -14.25
N ALA A 115 18.00 -36.90 -13.80
CA ALA A 115 19.12 -37.77 -13.51
C ALA A 115 18.79 -38.59 -12.25
N GLY A 116 18.09 -39.71 -12.42
CA GLY A 116 17.78 -40.59 -11.29
C GLY A 116 16.80 -41.73 -11.53
N ALA A 117 16.88 -42.45 -12.65
CA ALA A 117 16.25 -43.77 -12.75
C ALA A 117 17.35 -44.83 -12.92
N PRO A 118 17.61 -45.70 -11.90
CA PRO A 118 18.59 -46.77 -12.05
C PRO A 118 18.03 -47.83 -13.00
N LYS A 119 18.80 -48.19 -14.04
CA LYS A 119 18.46 -49.31 -14.93
C LYS A 119 18.48 -50.63 -14.13
N ALA A 120 17.37 -51.36 -14.20
CA ALA A 120 17.24 -52.72 -13.69
C ALA A 120 18.24 -53.68 -14.38
N LYS A 121 18.75 -54.64 -13.62
CA LYS A 121 19.42 -55.85 -14.11
C LYS A 121 18.50 -57.04 -13.89
#